data_AF-F0H6K0-F1
#
_entry.id   AF-F0H6K0-F1
#
_cell.length_a   1.000
_cell.length_b   1.000
_cell.length_c   1.000
_cell.angle_alpha   90.00
_cell.angle_beta   90.00
_cell.angle_gamma   90.00
#
_symmetry.space_group_name_H-M   'P 1'
#
loop_
_entity.id
_entity.type
_entity.pdbx_description
1 polymer ?
#
loop_
_entity_poly.entity_id
_entity_poly.type
_entity_poly.pdbx_seq_one_letter_code
_entity_poly.pdbx_strand_id
1 'polypeptide(L)'
;MERPKIELYQVRSFGEKFSATFDFLRENFRLWLRACTYLILPLCLLQGFALQSLMGIFLPFYSAVLGGPGSLDPSAGMVVRMIASYVGYFVCMTAGSVLLVGTCYAMLKYYHGSRDRLYGVTMRDLKSLIAQAVKRSLVMVVLLTVLLVAGLTVLIMLAAVMKSYWLIFFSVIAAFVCMIPLSLAIPVYVFEDDETAFSSVRRGLTLGFHSFWSLLGLLFVIGLLANVLSTVTTLPWYALTLMQFLFTVSDSTQSAAAASPLYGFAQYLTAVVMNFGMYLTMSLSTFAIAFHYGSVAEDLDGFSVEEDIENFERLAGEDADIDNFERL
;
A
#
# COMPACT_ATOMS: atom_id res chain seq x y z
N MET A 1 22.20 26.55 3.51
CA MET A 1 21.84 25.77 4.71
C MET A 1 21.25 24.47 4.21
N GLU A 2 22.01 23.39 4.29
CA GLU A 2 21.50 22.05 4.04
C GLU A 2 20.44 21.75 5.10
N ARG A 3 19.26 21.29 4.69
CA ARG A 3 18.23 20.87 5.64
C ARG A 3 18.76 19.65 6.41
N PRO A 4 18.58 19.54 7.72
CA PRO A 4 19.02 18.37 8.48
C PRO A 4 18.40 17.08 7.92
N LYS A 5 19.10 15.95 8.05
CA LYS A 5 18.63 14.63 7.61
C LYS A 5 17.37 14.24 8.40
N ILE A 6 16.41 13.63 7.73
CA ILE A 6 15.16 13.17 8.35
C ILE A 6 15.38 11.76 8.90
N GLU A 7 15.75 11.63 10.17
CA GLU A 7 16.03 10.31 10.77
C GLU A 7 14.78 9.43 10.85
N LEU A 8 14.90 8.12 10.65
CA LEU A 8 13.74 7.24 10.80
C LEU A 8 13.30 7.15 12.27
N TYR A 9 14.25 6.86 13.16
CA TYR A 9 14.05 6.70 14.59
C TYR A 9 14.21 8.05 15.31
N GLN A 10 13.06 8.66 15.61
CA GLN A 10 12.98 9.91 16.36
C GLN A 10 11.59 10.02 16.96
N VAL A 11 11.48 10.31 18.25
CA VAL A 11 10.20 10.61 18.88
C VAL A 11 9.60 11.87 18.24
N ARG A 12 8.43 11.72 17.61
CA ARG A 12 7.74 12.80 16.90
C ARG A 12 6.36 13.03 17.47
N SER A 13 6.01 14.30 17.62
CA SER A 13 4.62 14.70 17.81
C SER A 13 3.76 14.34 16.60
N PHE A 14 2.44 14.33 16.79
CA PHE A 14 1.49 13.98 15.75
C PHE A 14 1.67 14.80 14.45
N GLY A 15 1.89 16.11 14.56
CA GLY A 15 2.10 17.00 13.41
C GLY A 15 3.44 16.77 12.70
N GLU A 16 4.51 16.51 13.47
CA GLU A 16 5.86 16.29 12.93
C GLU A 16 5.95 15.02 12.08
N LYS A 17 5.12 14.00 12.34
CA LYS A 17 5.02 12.80 11.49
C LYS A 17 4.56 13.16 10.06
N PHE A 18 3.65 14.11 9.91
CA PHE A 18 3.23 14.61 8.59
C PHE A 18 4.33 15.43 7.94
N SER A 19 4.94 16.35 8.70
CA SER A 19 6.03 17.19 8.19
C SER A 19 7.18 16.32 7.66
N ALA A 20 7.62 15.31 8.42
CA ALA A 20 8.65 14.36 8.01
C ALA A 20 8.26 13.61 6.72
N THR A 21 7.00 13.16 6.64
CA THR A 21 6.48 12.48 5.44
C THR A 21 6.53 13.38 4.20
N PHE A 22 6.04 14.62 4.31
CA PHE A 22 6.01 15.55 3.19
C PHE A 22 7.39 16.09 2.84
N ASP A 23 8.25 16.35 3.82
CA ASP A 23 9.61 16.81 3.60
C ASP A 23 10.46 15.72 2.93
N PHE A 24 10.36 14.46 3.37
CA PHE A 24 11.02 13.32 2.72
C PHE A 24 10.57 13.17 1.27
N LEU A 25 9.25 13.22 1.03
CA LEU A 25 8.71 13.09 -0.31
C LEU A 25 9.13 14.28 -1.19
N ARG A 26 9.16 15.50 -0.65
CA ARG A 26 9.56 16.71 -1.37
C ARG A 26 11.04 16.70 -1.72
N GLU A 27 11.90 16.25 -0.81
CA GLU A 27 13.34 16.10 -1.04
C GLU A 27 13.60 15.06 -2.14
N ASN A 28 12.85 13.96 -2.14
CA ASN A 28 13.12 12.80 -3.00
C ASN A 28 12.10 12.60 -4.14
N PHE A 29 11.28 13.61 -4.45
CA PHE A 29 10.13 13.50 -5.35
C PHE A 29 10.50 12.94 -6.74
N ARG A 30 11.64 13.36 -7.31
CA ARG A 30 12.07 12.91 -8.63
C ARG A 30 12.42 11.43 -8.65
N LEU A 31 13.12 10.94 -7.63
CA LEU A 31 13.49 9.53 -7.52
C LEU A 31 12.26 8.67 -7.24
N TRP A 32 11.43 9.11 -6.29
CA TRP A 32 10.16 8.45 -5.95
C TRP A 32 9.22 8.33 -7.15
N LEU A 33 8.99 9.43 -7.89
CA LEU A 33 8.10 9.41 -9.05
C LEU A 33 8.66 8.54 -10.17
N ARG A 34 9.97 8.57 -10.43
CA ARG A 34 10.62 7.67 -11.39
C ARG A 34 10.44 6.20 -10.98
N ALA A 35 10.66 5.89 -9.70
CA ALA A 35 10.48 4.54 -9.17
C ALA A 35 9.04 4.04 -9.36
N CYS A 36 8.06 4.87 -8.99
CA CYS A 36 6.65 4.57 -9.20
C CYS A 36 6.33 4.38 -10.69
N THR A 37 6.78 5.27 -11.57
CA THR A 37 6.53 5.16 -13.01
C THR A 37 7.15 3.90 -13.62
N TYR A 38 8.38 3.54 -13.26
CA TYR A 38 9.02 2.35 -13.85
C TYR A 38 8.46 1.03 -13.31
N LEU A 39 8.10 0.98 -12.03
CA LEU A 39 7.69 -0.27 -11.38
C LEU A 39 6.17 -0.46 -11.35
N ILE A 40 5.40 0.60 -11.08
CA ILE A 40 3.96 0.53 -10.85
C ILE A 40 3.18 0.75 -12.15
N LEU A 41 3.63 1.61 -13.06
CA LEU A 41 2.90 1.88 -14.31
C LEU A 41 2.62 0.62 -15.15
N PRO A 42 3.55 -0.32 -15.34
CA PRO A 42 3.25 -1.56 -16.05
C PRO A 42 2.13 -2.38 -15.41
N LEU A 43 2.08 -2.41 -14.07
CA LEU A 43 0.99 -3.05 -13.33
C LEU A 43 -0.32 -2.28 -13.48
N CYS A 44 -0.29 -0.95 -13.49
CA CYS A 44 -1.48 -0.13 -13.75
C CYS A 44 -2.08 -0.39 -15.14
N LEU A 45 -1.24 -0.64 -16.15
CA LEU A 45 -1.69 -1.00 -17.50
C LEU A 45 -2.46 -2.33 -17.49
N LEU A 46 -1.97 -3.34 -16.76
CA LEU A 46 -2.65 -4.63 -16.61
C LEU A 46 -3.92 -4.50 -15.76
N GLN A 47 -3.84 -3.77 -14.64
CA GLN A 47 -4.97 -3.52 -13.75
C GLN A 47 -6.09 -2.74 -14.45
N GLY A 48 -5.76 -1.76 -15.29
CA GLY A 48 -6.73 -1.02 -16.10
C GLY A 48 -7.47 -1.92 -17.08
N PHE A 49 -6.79 -2.92 -17.65
CA PHE A 49 -7.42 -3.89 -18.54
C PHE A 49 -8.37 -4.83 -17.77
N ALA A 50 -7.96 -5.30 -16.59
CA ALA A 50 -8.82 -6.09 -15.72
C ALA A 50 -10.07 -5.30 -15.29
N LEU A 51 -9.91 -4.02 -14.96
CA LEU A 51 -11.03 -3.14 -14.62
C LEU A 51 -11.97 -2.93 -15.82
N GLN A 52 -11.44 -2.71 -17.03
CA GLN A 52 -12.27 -2.57 -18.23
C GLN A 52 -13.04 -3.86 -18.55
N SER A 53 -12.41 -5.02 -18.35
CA SER A 53 -13.06 -6.33 -18.49
C SER A 53 -14.20 -6.50 -17.49
N LEU A 54 -13.99 -6.05 -16.25
CA LEU A 54 -15.00 -6.04 -15.20
C LEU A 54 -16.19 -5.13 -15.55
N MET A 55 -15.91 -3.91 -16.01
CA MET A 55 -16.95 -2.96 -16.43
C MET A 55 -17.76 -3.46 -17.63
N GLY A 56 -17.12 -4.14 -18.58
CA GLY A 56 -17.80 -4.77 -19.71
C GLY A 56 -18.81 -5.85 -19.30
N ILE A 57 -18.66 -6.44 -18.11
CA ILE A 57 -19.61 -7.41 -17.55
C ILE A 57 -20.72 -6.70 -16.76
N PHE A 58 -20.36 -5.71 -15.94
CA PHE A 58 -21.30 -5.05 -15.04
C PHE A 58 -22.19 -4.00 -15.70
N LEU A 59 -21.71 -3.30 -16.72
CA LEU A 59 -22.49 -2.23 -17.32
C LEU A 59 -23.81 -2.72 -17.95
N PRO A 60 -23.84 -3.85 -18.68
CA PRO A 60 -25.10 -4.47 -19.12
C PRO A 60 -25.96 -5.01 -17.98
N PHE A 61 -25.35 -5.49 -16.89
CA PHE A 61 -26.07 -5.93 -15.69
C PHE A 61 -26.83 -4.75 -15.05
N TYR A 62 -26.15 -3.61 -14.85
CA TYR A 62 -26.77 -2.43 -14.26
C TYR A 62 -27.85 -1.83 -15.16
N SER A 63 -27.66 -1.84 -16.48
CA SER A 63 -28.70 -1.38 -17.41
C SER A 63 -29.93 -2.30 -17.42
N ALA A 64 -29.75 -3.62 -17.32
CA ALA A 64 -30.85 -4.58 -17.21
C ALA A 64 -31.69 -4.38 -15.94
N VAL A 65 -31.04 -4.20 -14.78
CA VAL A 65 -31.71 -3.98 -13.48
C VAL A 65 -32.57 -2.70 -13.49
N LEU A 66 -32.18 -1.69 -14.27
CA LEU A 66 -32.86 -0.40 -14.36
C LEU A 66 -33.85 -0.31 -15.55
N GLY A 67 -34.19 -1.43 -16.18
CA GLY A 67 -35.18 -1.49 -17.27
C GLY A 67 -34.67 -1.07 -18.65
N GLY A 68 -33.35 -0.96 -18.84
CA GLY A 68 -32.71 -0.75 -20.14
C GLY A 68 -32.59 -2.04 -20.96
N PRO A 69 -32.03 -1.99 -22.19
CA PRO A 69 -31.94 -3.13 -23.11
C PRO A 69 -30.94 -4.21 -22.68
N GLY A 70 -30.35 -4.11 -21.48
CA GLY A 70 -29.45 -5.11 -20.93
C GLY A 70 -30.18 -6.43 -20.73
N SER A 71 -29.59 -7.53 -21.22
CA SER A 71 -30.08 -8.89 -20.95
C SER A 71 -29.11 -9.61 -20.02
N LEU A 72 -29.66 -10.31 -19.05
CA LEU A 72 -28.92 -11.23 -18.19
C LEU A 72 -29.07 -12.63 -18.77
N ASP A 73 -28.02 -13.12 -19.43
CA ASP A 73 -27.85 -14.54 -19.62
C ASP A 73 -26.88 -15.04 -18.53
N PRO A 74 -27.38 -15.68 -17.44
CA PRO A 74 -26.55 -16.28 -16.39
C PRO A 74 -25.84 -17.54 -16.88
N SER A 75 -25.24 -17.46 -18.07
CA SER A 75 -24.41 -18.52 -18.64
C SER A 75 -23.20 -18.75 -17.74
N ALA A 76 -22.79 -20.02 -17.64
CA ALA A 76 -21.57 -20.40 -16.94
C ALA A 76 -20.34 -19.60 -17.44
N GLY A 77 -20.31 -19.23 -18.72
CA GLY A 77 -19.28 -18.39 -19.32
C GLY A 77 -19.21 -16.97 -18.75
N MET A 78 -20.36 -16.34 -18.46
CA MET A 78 -20.40 -15.01 -17.82
C MET A 78 -19.87 -15.08 -16.38
N VAL A 79 -20.29 -16.09 -15.61
CA VAL A 79 -19.84 -16.29 -14.22
C VAL A 79 -18.33 -16.53 -14.16
N VAL A 80 -17.79 -17.39 -15.03
CA VAL A 80 -16.35 -17.65 -15.12
C VAL A 80 -15.59 -16.37 -15.47
N ARG A 81 -16.07 -15.58 -16.45
CA ARG A 81 -15.43 -14.31 -16.83
C ARG A 81 -15.47 -13.27 -15.71
N MET A 82 -16.56 -13.25 -14.93
CA MET A 82 -16.71 -12.36 -13.76
C MET A 82 -15.71 -12.72 -12.66
N ILE A 83 -15.63 -14.00 -12.29
CA ILE A 83 -14.68 -14.50 -11.29
C ILE A 83 -13.24 -14.21 -11.76
N ALA A 84 -12.91 -14.53 -13.01
CA ALA A 84 -11.58 -14.30 -13.56
C ALA A 84 -11.20 -12.80 -13.54
N SER A 85 -12.14 -11.90 -13.86
CA SER A 85 -11.90 -10.45 -13.85
C SER A 85 -11.70 -9.91 -12.43
N TYR A 86 -12.48 -10.37 -11.45
CA TYR A 86 -12.30 -10.00 -10.04
C TYR A 86 -10.99 -10.49 -9.46
N VAL A 87 -10.68 -11.78 -9.67
CA VAL A 87 -9.42 -12.38 -9.20
C VAL A 87 -8.24 -11.68 -9.86
N GLY A 88 -8.31 -11.43 -11.17
CA GLY A 88 -7.28 -10.71 -11.91
C GLY A 88 -7.06 -9.30 -11.37
N TYR A 89 -8.13 -8.52 -11.15
CA TYR A 89 -8.04 -7.19 -10.57
C TYR A 89 -7.47 -7.20 -9.16
N PHE A 90 -7.94 -8.11 -8.31
CA PHE A 90 -7.47 -8.26 -6.93
C PHE A 90 -5.98 -8.61 -6.87
N VAL A 91 -5.54 -9.60 -7.66
CA VAL A 91 -4.12 -9.99 -7.74
C VAL A 91 -3.25 -8.83 -8.23
N CYS A 92 -3.69 -8.10 -9.25
CA CYS A 92 -2.97 -6.92 -9.74
C CYS A 92 -2.86 -5.84 -8.65
N MET A 93 -3.95 -5.59 -7.92
CA MET A 93 -3.99 -4.60 -6.86
C MET A 93 -3.08 -4.97 -5.68
N THR A 94 -3.10 -6.23 -5.24
CA THR A 94 -2.20 -6.72 -4.19
C THR A 94 -0.74 -6.70 -4.63
N ALA A 95 -0.44 -7.13 -5.86
CA ALA A 95 0.92 -7.08 -6.40
C ALA A 95 1.44 -5.63 -6.49
N GLY A 96 0.60 -4.71 -6.97
CA GLY A 96 0.92 -3.28 -7.05
C GLY A 96 1.14 -2.66 -5.67
N SER A 97 0.29 -2.96 -4.69
CA SER A 97 0.44 -2.45 -3.33
C SER A 97 1.71 -2.98 -2.65
N VAL A 98 2.02 -4.27 -2.81
CA VAL A 98 3.26 -4.86 -2.28
C VAL A 98 4.50 -4.25 -2.93
N LEU A 99 4.47 -4.05 -4.25
CA LEU A 99 5.57 -3.42 -4.97
C LEU A 99 5.78 -1.97 -4.54
N LEU A 100 4.70 -1.23 -4.35
CA LEU A 100 4.74 0.16 -3.85
C LEU A 100 5.31 0.21 -2.43
N VAL A 101 4.77 -0.58 -1.51
CA VAL A 101 5.21 -0.60 -0.11
C VAL A 101 6.68 -0.99 -0.01
N GLY A 102 7.09 -2.04 -0.71
CA GLY A 102 8.49 -2.46 -0.76
C GLY A 102 9.40 -1.38 -1.34
N THR A 103 8.96 -0.66 -2.38
CA THR A 103 9.72 0.45 -2.97
C THR A 103 9.88 1.62 -2.00
N CYS A 104 8.79 2.05 -1.36
CA CYS A 104 8.80 3.13 -0.36
C CYS A 104 9.72 2.80 0.82
N TYR A 105 9.60 1.58 1.38
CA TYR A 105 10.43 1.18 2.52
C TYR A 105 11.88 0.96 2.14
N ALA A 106 12.18 0.44 0.94
CA ALA A 106 13.55 0.36 0.45
C ALA A 106 14.19 1.75 0.28
N MET A 107 13.45 2.73 -0.23
CA MET A 107 13.92 4.12 -0.31
C MET A 107 14.23 4.68 1.08
N LEU A 108 13.37 4.44 2.06
CA LEU A 108 13.55 4.93 3.43
C LEU A 108 14.72 4.23 4.14
N LYS A 109 14.85 2.91 3.96
CA LYS A 109 15.96 2.11 4.50
C LYS A 109 17.31 2.56 3.93
N TYR A 110 17.37 2.82 2.62
CA TYR A 110 18.58 3.36 1.99
C TYR A 110 18.89 4.78 2.47
N TYR A 111 17.88 5.65 2.57
CA TYR A 111 18.04 7.03 3.05
C TYR A 111 18.56 7.07 4.49
N HIS A 112 18.10 6.17 5.35
CA HIS A 112 18.54 6.10 6.74
C HIS A 112 20.00 5.63 6.85
N GLY A 113 20.35 4.54 6.16
CA GLY A 113 21.70 3.95 6.22
C GLY A 113 22.79 4.71 5.46
N SER A 114 22.43 5.67 4.60
CA SER A 114 23.40 6.39 3.76
C SER A 114 23.70 7.79 4.32
N ARG A 115 24.98 8.12 4.49
CA ARG A 115 25.43 9.48 4.87
C ARG A 115 25.00 10.53 3.84
N ASP A 116 24.99 10.15 2.55
CA ASP A 116 24.63 11.02 1.43
C ASP A 116 23.14 10.98 1.05
N ARG A 117 22.28 10.44 1.94
CA ARG A 117 20.83 10.32 1.72
C ARG A 117 20.53 9.55 0.43
N LEU A 118 19.69 10.11 -0.44
CA LEU A 118 19.37 9.57 -1.78
C LEU A 118 20.00 10.41 -2.91
N TYR A 119 21.03 11.22 -2.61
CA TYR A 119 21.64 12.09 -3.62
C TYR A 119 22.45 11.28 -4.64
N GLY A 120 22.14 11.46 -5.93
CA GLY A 120 22.82 10.75 -7.02
C GLY A 120 22.47 9.26 -7.15
N VAL A 121 21.57 8.75 -6.33
CA VAL A 121 21.21 7.33 -6.28
C VAL A 121 20.32 6.93 -7.44
N THR A 122 20.61 5.78 -8.04
CA THR A 122 19.84 5.22 -9.16
C THR A 122 19.00 4.03 -8.73
N MET A 123 18.02 3.65 -9.57
CA MET A 123 17.19 2.46 -9.34
C MET A 123 17.99 1.15 -9.30
N ARG A 124 19.22 1.13 -9.84
CA ARG A 124 20.09 -0.04 -9.80
C ARG A 124 20.63 -0.27 -8.40
N ASP A 125 20.95 0.81 -7.70
CA ASP A 125 21.50 0.79 -6.34
C ASP A 125 20.42 0.34 -5.34
N LEU A 126 19.18 0.76 -5.56
CA LEU A 126 18.03 0.34 -4.75
C LEU A 126 17.52 -1.06 -5.10
N LYS A 127 17.93 -1.67 -6.22
CA LYS A 127 17.29 -2.88 -6.76
C LYS A 127 17.28 -4.04 -5.76
N SER A 128 18.40 -4.29 -5.08
CA SER A 128 18.53 -5.37 -4.08
C SER A 128 17.64 -5.11 -2.87
N LEU A 129 17.64 -3.88 -2.35
CA LEU A 129 16.81 -3.44 -1.23
C LEU A 129 15.31 -3.50 -1.57
N ILE A 130 14.92 -3.04 -2.76
CA ILE A 130 13.55 -3.15 -3.26
C ILE A 130 13.15 -4.62 -3.34
N ALA A 131 13.99 -5.48 -3.93
CA ALA A 131 13.67 -6.91 -4.05
C ALA A 131 13.50 -7.58 -2.67
N GLN A 132 14.36 -7.27 -1.71
CA GLN A 132 14.26 -7.77 -0.34
C GLN A 132 13.00 -7.24 0.36
N ALA A 133 12.75 -5.94 0.31
CA ALA A 133 11.58 -5.30 0.92
C ALA A 133 10.27 -5.77 0.30
N VAL A 134 10.22 -5.97 -1.02
CA VAL A 134 9.08 -6.54 -1.75
C VAL A 134 8.85 -7.99 -1.35
N LYS A 135 9.90 -8.82 -1.30
CA LYS A 135 9.79 -10.22 -0.85
C LYS A 135 9.25 -10.29 0.58
N ARG A 136 9.78 -9.47 1.48
CA ARG A 136 9.34 -9.43 2.87
C ARG A 136 7.90 -8.91 3.01
N SER A 137 7.57 -7.84 2.30
CA SER A 137 6.20 -7.31 2.25
C SER A 137 5.21 -8.34 1.70
N LEU A 138 5.59 -9.11 0.68
CA LEU A 138 4.78 -10.18 0.12
C LEU A 138 4.50 -11.28 1.14
N VAL A 139 5.54 -11.76 1.84
CA VAL A 139 5.39 -12.78 2.90
C VAL A 139 4.44 -12.29 3.98
N MET A 140 4.56 -11.02 4.40
CA MET A 140 3.66 -10.44 5.41
C MET A 140 2.23 -10.31 4.90
N VAL A 141 2.02 -9.80 3.69
CA VAL A 141 0.66 -9.69 3.13
C VAL A 141 0.00 -11.07 3.02
N VAL A 142 0.72 -12.10 2.58
CA VAL A 142 0.21 -13.47 2.52
C VAL A 142 -0.11 -13.98 3.93
N LEU A 143 0.81 -13.83 4.88
CA LEU A 143 0.62 -14.25 6.27
C LEU A 143 -0.60 -13.58 6.91
N LEU A 144 -0.70 -12.25 6.80
CA LEU A 144 -1.81 -11.47 7.35
C LEU A 144 -3.14 -11.84 6.69
N THR A 145 -3.15 -12.08 5.38
CA THR A 145 -4.35 -12.52 4.66
C THR A 145 -4.80 -13.91 5.12
N VAL A 146 -3.87 -14.86 5.26
CA VAL A 146 -4.15 -16.20 5.77
C VAL A 146 -4.66 -16.15 7.20
N LEU A 147 -4.03 -15.35 8.07
CA LEU A 147 -4.46 -15.15 9.46
C LEU A 147 -5.85 -14.51 9.54
N LEU A 148 -6.14 -13.52 8.69
CA LEU A 148 -7.47 -12.91 8.60
C LEU A 148 -8.52 -13.94 8.17
N VAL A 149 -8.29 -14.68 7.09
CA VAL A 149 -9.26 -15.66 6.58
C VAL A 149 -9.45 -16.79 7.58
N ALA A 150 -8.38 -17.31 8.18
CA ALA A 150 -8.46 -18.31 9.24
C ALA A 150 -9.21 -17.78 10.48
N GLY A 151 -8.90 -16.55 10.92
CA GLY A 151 -9.59 -15.91 12.04
C GLY A 151 -11.09 -15.73 11.79
N LEU A 152 -11.46 -15.16 10.63
CA LEU A 152 -12.86 -14.95 10.26
C LEU A 152 -13.63 -16.27 10.11
N THR A 153 -13.02 -17.29 9.49
CA THR A 153 -13.67 -18.61 9.35
C THR A 153 -13.93 -19.27 10.71
N VAL A 154 -12.96 -19.23 11.63
CA VAL A 154 -13.14 -19.73 13.00
C VAL A 154 -14.24 -18.95 13.73
N LEU A 155 -14.27 -17.62 13.62
CA LEU A 155 -15.28 -16.79 14.28
C LEU A 155 -16.69 -17.02 13.71
N ILE A 156 -16.82 -17.18 12.39
CA ILE A 156 -18.10 -17.51 11.74
C ILE A 156 -18.58 -18.90 12.18
N MET A 157 -17.70 -19.90 12.18
CA MET A 157 -18.03 -21.26 12.63
C MET A 157 -18.46 -21.27 14.10
N LEU A 158 -17.75 -20.53 14.96
CA LEU A 158 -18.08 -20.40 16.37
C LEU A 158 -19.44 -19.72 16.58
N ALA A 159 -19.72 -18.67 15.83
CA ALA A 159 -21.02 -17.98 15.90
C ALA A 159 -22.17 -18.86 15.40
N ALA A 160 -21.95 -19.69 14.38
CA ALA A 160 -22.92 -20.65 13.88
C ALA A 160 -23.25 -21.73 14.92
N VAL A 161 -22.22 -22.27 15.60
CA VAL A 161 -22.39 -23.26 16.68
C VAL A 161 -23.17 -22.67 17.85
N MET A 162 -22.85 -21.44 18.26
CA MET A 162 -23.54 -20.76 19.37
C MET A 162 -24.90 -20.15 19.00
N LYS A 163 -25.30 -20.20 17.72
CA LYS A 163 -26.52 -19.59 17.18
C LYS A 163 -26.70 -18.11 17.58
N SER A 164 -25.58 -17.40 17.73
CA SER A 164 -25.59 -16.00 18.20
C SER A 164 -25.02 -15.09 17.12
N TYR A 165 -25.91 -14.36 16.47
CA TYR A 165 -25.55 -13.38 15.43
C TYR A 165 -24.77 -12.17 16.01
N TRP A 166 -24.93 -11.88 17.31
CA TRP A 166 -24.18 -10.85 18.01
C TRP A 166 -22.67 -11.10 18.00
N LEU A 167 -22.25 -12.38 18.04
CA LEU A 167 -20.83 -12.72 17.98
C LEU A 167 -20.20 -12.37 16.64
N ILE A 168 -20.94 -12.53 15.53
CA ILE A 168 -20.47 -12.12 14.20
C ILE A 168 -20.26 -10.61 14.19
N PHE A 169 -21.23 -9.86 14.69
CA PHE A 169 -21.16 -8.40 14.74
C PHE A 169 -19.94 -7.90 15.54
N PHE A 170 -19.75 -8.38 16.77
CA PHE A 170 -18.59 -8.00 17.58
C PHE A 170 -17.26 -8.48 16.99
N SER A 171 -17.24 -9.65 16.35
CA SER A 171 -16.05 -10.20 15.69
C SER A 171 -15.59 -9.34 14.52
N VAL A 172 -16.54 -8.86 13.70
CA VAL A 172 -16.23 -7.96 12.57
C VAL A 172 -15.67 -6.64 13.10
N ILE A 173 -16.28 -6.06 14.14
CA ILE A 173 -15.77 -4.83 14.77
C ILE A 173 -14.36 -5.06 15.33
N ALA A 174 -14.14 -6.15 16.06
CA ALA A 174 -12.83 -6.48 16.61
C ALA A 174 -11.77 -6.65 15.52
N ALA A 175 -12.13 -7.28 14.39
CA ALA A 175 -11.24 -7.40 13.24
C ALA A 175 -10.85 -6.02 12.68
N PHE A 176 -11.82 -5.11 12.51
CA PHE A 176 -11.53 -3.73 12.08
C PHE A 176 -10.62 -2.98 13.06
N VAL A 177 -10.84 -3.12 14.36
CA VAL A 177 -10.00 -2.49 15.39
C VAL A 177 -8.58 -3.06 15.34
N CYS A 178 -8.42 -4.38 15.18
CA CYS A 178 -7.11 -5.03 15.14
C CYS A 178 -6.32 -4.73 13.85
N MET A 179 -7.00 -4.40 12.73
CA MET A 179 -6.33 -4.01 11.49
C MET A 179 -5.47 -2.76 11.64
N ILE A 180 -5.85 -1.86 12.54
CA ILE A 180 -5.13 -0.60 12.75
C ILE A 180 -3.72 -0.88 13.31
N PRO A 181 -3.55 -1.53 14.48
CA PRO A 181 -2.22 -1.96 14.96
C PRO A 181 -1.46 -2.83 13.97
N LEU A 182 -2.16 -3.72 13.27
CA LEU A 182 -1.54 -4.66 12.34
C LEU A 182 -0.86 -3.98 11.14
N SER A 183 -1.23 -2.72 10.85
CA SER A 183 -0.54 -1.91 9.83
C SER A 183 0.95 -1.70 10.11
N LEU A 184 1.39 -1.81 11.37
CA LEU A 184 2.80 -1.73 11.76
C LEU A 184 3.57 -3.04 11.57
N ALA A 185 2.90 -4.16 11.27
CA ALA A 185 3.60 -5.44 11.10
C ALA A 185 4.53 -5.47 9.87
N ILE A 186 4.14 -4.79 8.79
CA ILE A 186 4.96 -4.71 7.57
C ILE A 186 6.23 -3.85 7.78
N PRO A 187 6.16 -2.61 8.30
CA PRO A 187 7.37 -1.84 8.55
C PRO A 187 8.29 -2.56 9.55
N VAL A 188 7.76 -3.16 10.63
CA VAL A 188 8.56 -3.98 11.56
C VAL A 188 9.34 -5.06 10.80
N TYR A 189 8.68 -5.88 9.97
CA TYR A 189 9.38 -6.96 9.27
C TYR A 189 10.39 -6.48 8.21
N VAL A 190 10.20 -5.27 7.67
CA VAL A 190 11.09 -4.72 6.63
C VAL A 190 12.29 -3.99 7.24
N PHE A 191 12.10 -3.30 8.37
CA PHE A 191 13.16 -2.53 9.04
C PHE A 191 13.94 -3.37 10.06
N GLU A 192 13.30 -4.28 10.79
CA GLU A 192 13.95 -5.18 11.76
C GLU A 192 14.35 -6.48 11.03
N ASP A 193 15.63 -6.59 10.66
CA ASP A 193 16.12 -7.69 9.80
C ASP A 193 16.13 -9.07 10.47
N ASP A 194 16.26 -9.09 11.80
CA ASP A 194 16.43 -10.29 12.62
C ASP A 194 15.11 -10.97 13.02
N GLU A 195 13.99 -10.26 12.86
CA GLU A 195 12.69 -10.75 13.29
C GLU A 195 12.07 -11.75 12.30
N THR A 196 11.48 -12.82 12.84
CA THR A 196 10.69 -13.76 12.03
C THR A 196 9.33 -13.16 11.69
N ALA A 197 8.72 -13.56 10.57
CA ALA A 197 7.44 -13.00 10.11
C ALA A 197 6.33 -13.03 11.19
N PHE A 198 6.23 -14.10 11.99
CA PHE A 198 5.25 -14.18 13.07
C PHE A 198 5.60 -13.29 14.27
N SER A 199 6.89 -13.18 14.59
CA SER A 199 7.37 -12.28 15.64
C SER A 199 7.11 -10.82 15.26
N SER A 200 7.34 -10.44 14.00
CA SER A 200 7.00 -9.11 13.47
C SER A 200 5.51 -8.79 13.54
N VAL A 201 4.62 -9.77 13.38
CA VAL A 201 3.17 -9.57 13.61
C VAL A 201 2.90 -9.22 15.07
N ARG A 202 3.44 -10.02 16.01
CA ARG A 202 3.25 -9.78 17.44
C ARG A 202 3.82 -8.43 17.87
N ARG A 203 5.02 -8.11 17.38
CA ARG A 203 5.70 -6.84 17.62
C ARG A 203 4.91 -5.66 17.05
N GLY A 204 4.47 -5.75 15.80
CA GLY A 204 3.61 -4.74 15.18
C GLY A 204 2.31 -4.52 15.94
N LEU A 205 1.67 -5.58 16.44
CA LEU A 205 0.50 -5.46 17.32
C LEU A 205 0.84 -4.74 18.63
N THR A 206 1.94 -5.08 19.30
CA THR A 206 2.37 -4.43 20.55
C THR A 206 2.60 -2.93 20.34
N LEU A 207 3.40 -2.55 19.34
CA LEU A 207 3.68 -1.15 19.00
C LEU A 207 2.38 -0.41 18.60
N GLY A 208 1.52 -1.10 17.84
CA GLY A 208 0.27 -0.53 17.33
C GLY A 208 -0.79 -0.33 18.41
N PHE A 209 -0.88 -1.23 19.40
CA PHE A 209 -1.76 -1.06 20.55
C PHE A 209 -1.24 0.00 21.52
N HIS A 210 0.09 0.08 21.72
CA HIS A 210 0.70 1.15 22.52
C HIS A 210 0.36 2.53 21.97
N SER A 211 0.46 2.69 20.64
CA SER A 211 0.22 3.97 19.96
C SER A 211 -1.15 4.07 19.28
N PHE A 212 -2.14 3.28 19.69
CA PHE A 212 -3.40 3.06 18.96
C PHE A 212 -4.10 4.34 18.51
N TRP A 213 -4.33 5.28 19.43
CA TRP A 213 -5.05 6.52 19.13
C TRP A 213 -4.25 7.46 18.22
N SER A 214 -2.93 7.49 18.38
CA SER A 214 -2.04 8.27 17.51
C SER A 214 -2.01 7.66 16.10
N LEU A 215 -1.91 6.34 15.99
CA LEU A 215 -1.94 5.60 14.74
C LEU A 215 -3.29 5.75 14.03
N LEU A 216 -4.40 5.59 14.75
CA LEU A 216 -5.76 5.79 14.22
C LEU A 216 -5.93 7.22 13.69
N GLY A 217 -5.54 8.23 14.48
CA GLY A 217 -5.59 9.63 14.05
C GLY A 217 -4.74 9.89 12.80
N LEU A 218 -3.56 9.27 12.72
CA LEU A 218 -2.64 9.43 11.60
C LEU A 218 -3.25 8.84 10.34
N LEU A 219 -3.72 7.59 10.42
CA LEU A 219 -4.37 6.89 9.31
C LEU A 219 -5.64 7.62 8.85
N PHE A 220 -6.40 8.19 9.78
CA PHE A 220 -7.59 8.98 9.47
C PHE A 220 -7.24 10.25 8.68
N VAL A 221 -6.30 11.06 9.16
CA VAL A 221 -5.93 12.33 8.51
C VAL A 221 -5.21 12.08 7.19
N ILE A 222 -4.22 11.19 7.15
CA ILE A 222 -3.51 10.87 5.89
C ILE A 222 -4.45 10.19 4.90
N GLY A 223 -5.39 9.36 5.38
CA GLY A 223 -6.43 8.74 4.58
C GLY A 223 -7.37 9.76 3.96
N LEU A 224 -7.81 10.78 4.72
CA LEU A 224 -8.62 11.88 4.18
C LEU A 224 -7.85 12.64 3.09
N LEU A 225 -6.60 13.00 3.34
CA LEU A 225 -5.75 13.67 2.36
C LEU A 225 -5.56 12.81 1.10
N ALA A 226 -5.23 11.53 1.26
CA ALA A 226 -5.05 10.58 0.15
C ALA A 226 -6.33 10.44 -0.68
N ASN A 227 -7.51 10.40 -0.06
CA ASN A 227 -8.79 10.36 -0.77
C ASN A 227 -9.06 11.63 -1.59
N VAL A 228 -8.79 12.82 -1.03
CA VAL A 228 -8.93 14.09 -1.76
C VAL A 228 -8.00 14.12 -2.98
N LEU A 229 -6.74 13.73 -2.82
CA LEU A 229 -5.79 13.66 -3.93
C LEU A 229 -6.21 12.62 -4.97
N SER A 230 -6.70 11.46 -4.52
CA SER A 230 -7.13 10.37 -5.41
C SER A 230 -8.33 10.77 -6.26
N THR A 231 -9.23 11.59 -5.70
CA THR A 231 -10.44 12.07 -6.40
C THR A 231 -10.09 12.80 -7.70
N VAL A 232 -9.01 13.60 -7.70
CA VAL A 232 -8.55 14.31 -8.92
C VAL A 232 -8.22 13.33 -10.04
N THR A 233 -7.62 12.19 -9.72
CA THR A 233 -7.21 11.17 -10.69
C THR A 233 -8.32 10.20 -11.08
N THR A 234 -9.33 10.02 -10.23
CA THR A 234 -10.48 9.14 -10.49
C THR A 234 -11.59 9.81 -11.31
N LEU A 235 -11.72 11.14 -11.22
CA LEU A 235 -12.79 11.90 -11.88
C LEU A 235 -12.92 11.63 -13.39
N PRO A 236 -11.84 11.62 -14.20
CA PRO A 236 -11.96 11.38 -15.64
C PRO A 236 -12.57 10.02 -15.97
N TRP A 237 -12.19 8.98 -15.23
CA TRP A 237 -12.70 7.63 -15.45
C TRP A 237 -14.18 7.51 -15.05
N TYR A 238 -14.58 8.10 -13.93
CA TYR A 238 -15.98 8.15 -13.52
C TYR A 238 -16.85 8.92 -14.51
N ALA A 239 -16.37 10.06 -15.01
CA ALA A 239 -17.09 10.87 -15.99
C ALA A 239 -17.35 10.08 -17.29
N LEU A 240 -16.34 9.38 -17.80
CA LEU A 240 -16.53 8.50 -18.96
C LEU A 240 -17.52 7.39 -18.61
N THR A 241 -17.30 6.62 -17.54
CA THR A 241 -18.19 5.49 -17.19
C THR A 241 -19.66 5.93 -17.02
N LEU A 242 -19.91 7.11 -16.45
CA LEU A 242 -21.26 7.69 -16.37
C LEU A 242 -21.85 8.00 -17.76
N MET A 243 -21.06 8.63 -18.65
CA MET A 243 -21.49 8.89 -20.02
C MET A 243 -21.81 7.59 -20.76
N GLN A 244 -20.98 6.55 -20.59
CA GLN A 244 -21.20 5.23 -21.18
C GLN A 244 -22.53 4.65 -20.70
N PHE A 245 -22.76 4.70 -19.39
CA PHE A 245 -24.00 4.22 -18.78
C PHE A 245 -25.22 4.94 -19.36
N LEU A 246 -25.21 6.28 -19.44
CA LEU A 246 -26.29 7.07 -20.00
C LEU A 246 -26.59 6.71 -21.46
N PHE A 247 -25.56 6.52 -22.29
CA PHE A 247 -25.69 6.10 -23.70
C PHE A 247 -26.16 4.66 -23.88
N THR A 248 -26.03 3.82 -22.85
CA THR A 248 -26.50 2.43 -22.87
C THR A 248 -27.97 2.32 -22.47
N VAL A 249 -28.46 3.29 -21.68
CA VAL A 249 -29.87 3.36 -21.22
C VAL A 249 -30.74 4.17 -22.18
N SER A 250 -30.18 5.16 -22.88
CA SER A 250 -30.88 5.93 -23.92
C SER A 250 -30.76 5.26 -25.30
N ASP A 251 -31.83 5.31 -26.09
CA ASP A 251 -32.02 4.56 -27.34
C ASP A 251 -30.87 4.63 -28.37
N SER A 252 -30.82 3.57 -29.18
CA SER A 252 -29.75 3.01 -30.05
C SER A 252 -28.77 3.90 -30.87
N THR A 253 -29.04 5.18 -31.13
CA THR A 253 -28.15 6.01 -31.96
C THR A 253 -26.95 6.58 -31.22
N GLN A 254 -27.08 6.87 -29.91
CA GLN A 254 -25.96 7.34 -29.08
C GLN A 254 -25.06 6.20 -28.58
N SER A 255 -25.59 4.97 -28.58
CA SER A 255 -24.88 3.75 -28.19
C SER A 255 -23.68 3.46 -29.12
N ALA A 256 -23.73 3.90 -30.39
CA ALA A 256 -22.62 3.74 -31.33
C ALA A 256 -21.39 4.59 -30.97
N ALA A 257 -21.58 5.77 -30.37
CA ALA A 257 -20.48 6.61 -29.89
C ALA A 257 -19.82 6.01 -28.63
N ALA A 258 -20.62 5.45 -27.73
CA ALA A 258 -20.18 4.74 -26.52
C ALA A 258 -19.49 3.39 -26.82
N ALA A 259 -19.88 2.74 -27.92
CA ALA A 259 -19.28 1.51 -28.41
C ALA A 259 -18.04 1.74 -29.30
N SER A 260 -17.63 3.00 -29.51
CA SER A 260 -16.49 3.29 -30.38
C SER A 260 -15.16 2.79 -29.78
N PRO A 261 -14.24 2.24 -30.59
CA PRO A 261 -12.92 1.84 -30.12
C PRO A 261 -12.12 2.98 -29.46
N LEU A 262 -12.33 4.21 -29.95
CA LEU A 262 -11.70 5.40 -29.38
C LEU A 262 -12.19 5.69 -27.96
N TYR A 263 -13.48 5.51 -27.71
CA TYR A 263 -14.07 5.67 -26.39
C TYR A 263 -13.54 4.62 -25.41
N GLY A 264 -13.51 3.35 -25.81
CA GLY A 264 -12.95 2.27 -25.00
C GLY A 264 -11.46 2.49 -24.67
N PHE A 265 -10.69 3.01 -25.64
CA PHE A 265 -9.30 3.38 -25.41
C PHE A 265 -9.15 4.56 -24.43
N ALA A 266 -9.98 5.60 -24.55
CA ALA A 266 -9.97 6.74 -23.63
C ALA A 266 -10.35 6.32 -22.20
N GLN A 267 -11.36 5.45 -22.05
CA GLN A 267 -11.78 4.89 -20.77
C GLN A 267 -10.68 4.02 -20.16
N TYR A 268 -9.99 3.20 -20.96
CA TYR A 268 -8.82 2.46 -20.51
C TYR A 268 -7.69 3.38 -20.04
N LEU A 269 -7.34 4.41 -20.81
CA LEU A 269 -6.26 5.34 -20.44
C LEU A 269 -6.56 6.07 -19.13
N THR A 270 -7.80 6.55 -18.97
CA THR A 270 -8.24 7.18 -17.71
C THR A 270 -8.28 6.20 -16.54
N ALA A 271 -8.57 4.91 -16.77
CA ALA A 271 -8.46 3.87 -15.74
C ALA A 271 -7.00 3.66 -15.29
N VAL A 272 -6.05 3.70 -16.23
CA VAL A 272 -4.62 3.61 -15.93
C VAL A 272 -4.16 4.81 -15.10
N VAL A 273 -4.57 6.02 -15.48
CA VAL A 273 -4.28 7.25 -14.72
C VAL A 273 -4.89 7.19 -13.32
N MET A 274 -6.12 6.72 -13.19
CA MET A 274 -6.79 6.50 -11.91
C MET A 274 -6.01 5.53 -11.02
N ASN A 275 -5.68 4.34 -11.53
CA ASN A 275 -4.94 3.33 -10.77
C ASN A 275 -3.56 3.85 -10.35
N PHE A 276 -2.85 4.53 -11.25
CA PHE A 276 -1.56 5.13 -10.95
C PHE A 276 -1.68 6.22 -9.87
N GLY A 277 -2.65 7.11 -9.99
CA GLY A 277 -2.96 8.14 -9.00
C GLY A 277 -3.24 7.56 -7.61
N MET A 278 -4.03 6.48 -7.55
CA MET A 278 -4.30 5.74 -6.32
C MET A 278 -3.01 5.23 -5.67
N TYR A 279 -2.08 4.63 -6.42
CA TYR A 279 -0.81 4.19 -5.86
C TYR A 279 0.06 5.36 -5.37
N LEU A 280 0.08 6.49 -6.10
CA LEU A 280 0.81 7.67 -5.65
C LEU A 280 0.28 8.20 -4.31
N THR A 281 -1.04 8.22 -4.12
CA THR A 281 -1.64 8.66 -2.85
C THR A 281 -1.48 7.63 -1.73
N MET A 282 -1.52 6.33 -2.05
CA MET A 282 -1.20 5.27 -1.08
C MET A 282 0.23 5.39 -0.54
N SER A 283 1.18 5.83 -1.38
CA SER A 283 2.58 6.00 -0.94
C SER A 283 2.73 7.02 0.21
N LEU A 284 1.88 8.05 0.26
CA LEU A 284 1.85 9.01 1.36
C LEU A 284 1.51 8.31 2.68
N SER A 285 0.51 7.43 2.64
CA SER A 285 0.11 6.63 3.80
C SER A 285 1.21 5.66 4.20
N THR A 286 1.89 5.04 3.23
CA THR A 286 3.02 4.14 3.47
C THR A 286 4.17 4.84 4.19
N PHE A 287 4.59 6.02 3.74
CA PHE A 287 5.65 6.79 4.41
C PHE A 287 5.21 7.27 5.79
N ALA A 288 3.97 7.75 5.94
CA ALA A 288 3.45 8.16 7.24
C ALA A 288 3.47 7.01 8.27
N ILE A 289 3.08 5.81 7.86
CA ILE A 289 3.15 4.61 8.69
C ILE A 289 4.59 4.28 9.08
N ALA A 290 5.56 4.43 8.16
CA ALA A 290 6.96 4.16 8.46
C ALA A 290 7.55 5.16 9.48
N PHE A 291 7.27 6.45 9.33
CA PHE A 291 7.70 7.46 10.31
C PHE A 291 7.00 7.31 11.65
N HIS A 292 5.74 6.84 11.65
CA HIS A 292 5.05 6.49 12.89
C HIS A 292 5.67 5.29 13.57
N TYR A 293 5.98 4.23 12.81
CA TYR A 293 6.71 3.07 13.29
C TYR A 293 8.03 3.50 13.95
N GLY A 294 8.88 4.25 13.23
CA GLY A 294 10.18 4.70 13.76
C GLY A 294 10.05 5.59 15.00
N SER A 295 9.01 6.44 15.07
CA SER A 295 8.73 7.25 16.26
C SER A 295 8.27 6.44 17.47
N VAL A 296 7.55 5.34 17.28
CA VAL A 296 7.03 4.51 18.38
C VAL A 296 8.10 3.50 18.83
N ALA A 297 8.87 2.95 17.89
CA ALA A 297 10.02 2.13 18.18
C ALA A 297 11.06 2.92 18.99
N GLU A 298 11.32 4.19 18.63
CA GLU A 298 12.21 5.05 19.40
C GLU A 298 11.69 5.33 20.82
N ASP A 299 10.40 5.61 20.97
CA ASP A 299 9.79 5.92 22.27
C ASP A 299 9.79 4.72 23.22
N LEU A 300 9.61 3.50 22.68
CA LEU A 300 9.52 2.28 23.48
C LEU A 300 10.86 1.60 23.75
N ASP A 301 11.74 1.56 22.74
CA ASP A 301 12.94 0.73 22.79
C ASP A 301 14.23 1.55 22.65
N GLY A 302 14.15 2.84 22.31
CA GLY A 302 15.33 3.70 22.18
C GLY A 302 16.27 3.25 21.06
N PHE A 303 15.73 2.77 19.93
CA PHE A 303 16.49 2.23 18.80
C PHE A 303 17.68 3.08 18.36
N SER A 304 17.56 4.41 18.38
CA SER A 304 18.67 5.31 18.02
C SER A 304 19.88 5.17 18.95
N VAL A 305 19.65 4.89 20.23
CA VAL A 305 20.70 4.71 21.23
C VAL A 305 21.41 3.37 21.02
N GLU A 306 20.67 2.31 20.70
CA GLU A 306 21.25 0.99 20.40
C GLU A 306 22.07 1.05 19.10
N GLU A 307 21.54 1.68 18.05
CA GLU A 307 22.26 1.89 16.78
C GLU A 307 23.54 2.74 16.99
N ASP A 308 23.49 3.78 17.82
CA ASP A 308 24.65 4.59 18.18
C ASP A 308 25.70 3.76 18.94
N ILE A 309 25.30 2.96 19.93
CA ILE A 309 26.22 2.10 20.69
C ILE A 309 26.89 1.07 19.78
N GLU A 310 26.13 0.37 18.93
CA GLU A 310 26.70 -0.59 17.97
C GLU A 310 27.67 0.09 16.99
N ASN A 311 27.34 1.29 16.53
CA ASN A 311 28.20 2.04 15.62
C ASN A 311 29.48 2.52 16.33
N PHE A 312 29.38 2.95 17.60
CA PHE A 312 30.55 3.24 18.43
C PHE A 312 31.42 2.01 18.67
N GLU A 313 30.83 0.86 18.99
CA GLU A 313 31.57 -0.39 19.19
C GLU A 313 32.26 -0.84 17.91
N ARG A 314 31.60 -0.71 16.75
CA ARG A 314 32.21 -0.99 15.45
C ARG A 314 33.39 -0.07 15.15
N LEU A 315 33.23 1.24 15.37
CA LEU A 315 34.30 2.21 15.15
C LEU A 315 35.48 1.97 16.10
N ALA A 316 35.21 1.64 17.36
CA ALA A 316 36.23 1.28 18.34
C ALA A 316 36.95 -0.04 17.97
N GLY A 317 36.23 -1.01 17.41
CA GLY A 317 36.79 -2.26 16.89
C GLY A 317 37.66 -2.05 15.65
N GLU A 318 37.24 -1.18 14.72
CA GLU A 318 38.03 -0.78 13.55
C GLU A 318 39.31 -0.04 13.97
N ASP A 319 39.24 0.89 14.95
CA ASP A 319 40.43 1.58 15.47
C ASP A 319 41.41 0.63 16.19
N ALA A 320 40.91 -0.39 16.88
CA ALA A 320 41.75 -1.42 17.51
C ALA A 320 42.53 -2.28 16.49
N ASP A 321 42.02 -2.45 15.27
CA ASP A 321 42.73 -3.11 14.17
C ASP A 321 43.78 -2.19 13.51
N ILE A 322 43.61 -0.87 13.58
CA ILE A 322 44.57 0.12 13.05
C ILE A 322 45.81 0.22 13.94
N ASP A 323 45.68 -0.02 15.25
CA ASP A 323 46.82 -0.07 16.19
C ASP A 323 47.72 -1.32 16.00
N ASN A 324 47.35 -2.25 15.12
CA ASN A 324 48.18 -3.38 14.72
C ASN A 324 49.26 -2.99 13.68
N PHE A 325 49.97 -1.88 13.94
CA PHE A 325 51.14 -1.42 13.19
C PHE A 325 52.36 -2.37 13.30
N GLU A 326 52.23 -3.53 13.96
CA GLU A 326 53.28 -4.55 14.03
C GLU A 326 53.33 -5.50 12.80
N ARG A 327 52.54 -5.23 11.75
CA ARG A 327 52.55 -6.00 10.49
C ARG A 327 52.95 -5.22 9.22
N LEU A 328 53.59 -4.06 9.35
CA LEU A 328 54.31 -3.38 8.25
C LEU A 328 55.82 -3.37 8.52
#